data_AF-A0A495KW77-F1
#
_entry.id   AF-A0A495KW77-F1
#
_cell.length_a   1.000
_cell.length_b   1.000
_cell.length_c   1.000
_cell.angle_alpha   90.00
_cell.angle_beta   90.00
_cell.angle_gamma   90.00
#
_symmetry.space_group_name_H-M   'P 1'
#
loop_
_entity.id
_entity.type
_entity.pdbx_description
1 polymer ?
#
loop_
_entity_poly.entity_id
_entity_poly.type
_entity_poly.pdbx_seq_one_letter_code
_entity_poly.pdbx_strand_id
1 'polypeptide(L)'
;MMFRLRDKMHESGKGTWYSAEYTITPPGSFNVDFDYDNPPSFPFEPDPRTFYQDLQQYPRRFENAPEWLNEKIRSAIAIMKQEKEQKGSEEGTTG
;
A
#
# COMPACT_ATOMS: atom_id res chain seq x y z
N MET A 1 10.43 7.42 11.29
CA MET A 1 9.64 7.15 12.51
C MET A 1 8.59 6.06 12.24
N MET A 2 7.63 6.27 11.33
CA MET A 2 6.49 5.35 11.11
C MET A 2 6.85 3.95 10.59
N PHE A 3 7.89 3.81 9.75
CA PHE A 3 8.34 2.49 9.27
C PHE A 3 8.69 1.52 10.40
N ARG A 4 9.32 1.99 11.49
CA ARG A 4 9.65 1.13 12.64
C ARG A 4 8.42 0.68 13.43
N LEU A 5 7.33 1.45 13.39
CA LEU A 5 6.08 1.09 14.05
C LEU A 5 5.29 0.08 13.22
N ARG A 6 5.27 0.24 11.88
CA ARG A 6 4.69 -0.76 10.96
C ARG A 6 5.38 -2.12 11.10
N ASP A 7 6.71 -2.12 11.18
CA ASP A 7 7.51 -3.34 11.38
C ASP A 7 7.17 -4.04 12.71
N LYS A 8 7.03 -3.29 13.81
CA LYS A 8 6.68 -3.85 15.12
C LYS A 8 5.23 -4.33 15.24
N MET A 9 4.32 -3.80 14.43
CA MET A 9 2.88 -4.07 14.53
C MET A 9 2.34 -4.94 13.41
N HIS A 10 3.17 -5.39 12.47
CA HIS A 10 2.70 -6.31 11.45
C HIS A 10 2.40 -7.68 12.07
N GLU A 11 1.33 -8.33 11.62
CA GLU A 11 1.04 -9.73 11.94
C GLU A 11 1.11 -10.57 10.65
N SER A 12 1.79 -11.72 10.72
CA SER A 12 1.94 -12.59 9.55
C SER A 12 0.58 -13.04 9.02
N GLY A 13 0.29 -12.70 7.75
CA GLY A 13 -0.98 -13.00 7.09
C GLY A 13 -2.10 -11.99 7.31
N LYS A 14 -1.95 -11.01 8.21
CA LYS A 14 -2.88 -9.88 8.40
C LYS A 14 -2.34 -8.58 7.82
N GLY A 15 -1.01 -8.44 7.75
CA GLY A 15 -0.33 -7.23 7.29
C GLY A 15 -0.16 -6.20 8.40
N THR A 16 -0.03 -4.93 8.01
CA THR A 16 0.13 -3.76 8.91
C THR A 16 -1.07 -2.80 8.78
N TRP A 17 -1.21 -1.79 9.61
CA TRP A 17 -2.25 -0.75 9.43
C TRP A 17 -1.97 0.12 8.18
N TYR A 18 -2.99 0.69 7.56
CA TYR A 18 -2.88 1.55 6.37
C TYR A 18 -2.72 3.03 6.73
N SER A 19 -3.47 3.53 7.70
CA SER A 19 -3.34 4.87 8.27
C SER A 19 -3.31 4.80 9.80
N ALA A 20 -2.74 5.85 10.41
CA ALA A 20 -2.80 6.05 11.86
C ALA A 20 -3.17 7.51 12.12
N GLU A 21 -4.22 7.74 12.90
CA GLU A 21 -4.65 9.07 13.30
C GLU A 21 -4.19 9.34 14.73
N TYR A 22 -3.53 10.50 14.93
CA TYR A 22 -3.07 10.95 16.24
C TYR A 22 -3.88 12.16 16.67
N THR A 23 -4.81 11.97 17.62
CA THR A 23 -5.59 13.07 18.18
C THR A 23 -4.96 13.49 19.51
N ILE A 24 -4.50 14.74 19.61
CA ILE A 24 -3.98 15.32 20.85
C ILE A 24 -5.04 16.27 21.41
N THR A 25 -5.57 15.96 22.59
CA THR A 25 -6.53 16.81 23.31
C THR A 25 -5.87 17.38 24.57
N PRO A 26 -5.56 18.69 24.61
CA PRO A 26 -5.07 19.35 25.82
C PRO A 26 -6.09 19.25 26.97
N PRO A 27 -5.67 19.08 28.23
CA PRO A 27 -4.29 19.17 28.74
C PRO A 27 -3.60 17.82 28.98
N GLY A 28 -3.90 16.74 28.24
CA GLY A 28 -3.09 15.51 28.42
C GLY A 28 -3.55 14.20 27.80
N SER A 29 -4.68 14.14 27.07
CA SER A 29 -5.10 12.90 26.41
C SER A 29 -4.60 12.86 24.97
N PHE A 30 -3.98 11.76 24.58
CA PHE A 30 -3.67 11.44 23.19
C PHE A 30 -4.34 10.11 22.84
N ASN A 31 -5.03 10.06 21.70
CA ASN A 31 -5.56 8.81 21.14
C ASN A 31 -4.80 8.47 19.86
N VAL A 32 -4.56 7.18 19.63
CA VAL A 32 -3.95 6.68 18.40
C VAL A 32 -4.86 5.59 17.84
N ASP A 33 -5.52 5.90 16.73
CA ASP A 33 -6.37 4.94 16.03
C ASP A 33 -5.64 4.43 14.79
N PHE A 34 -5.65 3.11 14.60
CA PHE A 34 -5.01 2.43 13.47
C PHE A 34 -6.09 1.86 12.55
N ASP A 35 -6.13 2.31 11.30
CA ASP A 35 -7.12 1.85 10.33
C ASP A 35 -6.52 0.75 9.45
N TYR A 36 -7.20 -0.39 9.40
CA TYR A 36 -6.82 -1.56 8.60
C TYR A 36 -7.77 -1.81 7.43
N ASP A 37 -8.84 -1.02 7.31
CA ASP A 37 -9.95 -1.34 6.41
C ASP A 37 -10.19 -0.23 5.38
N ASN A 38 -9.95 1.03 5.74
CA ASN A 38 -10.20 2.17 4.87
C ASN A 38 -8.95 2.62 4.10
N PRO A 39 -9.12 3.15 2.87
CA PRO A 39 -8.02 3.74 2.12
C PRO A 39 -7.46 4.95 2.88
N PRO A 40 -6.13 5.11 2.96
CA PRO A 40 -5.54 6.29 3.59
C PRO A 40 -5.93 7.55 2.80
N SER A 41 -6.20 8.64 3.53
CA SER A 41 -6.34 9.95 2.91
C SER A 41 -4.97 10.46 2.51
N PHE A 42 -4.73 10.59 1.20
CA PHE A 42 -3.52 11.16 0.66
C PHE A 42 -3.81 12.53 0.03
N PRO A 43 -2.92 13.54 0.20
CA PRO A 43 -3.07 14.85 -0.42
C PRO A 43 -2.96 14.80 -1.96
N PHE A 44 -2.36 13.74 -2.50
CA PHE A 44 -2.29 13.42 -3.92
C PHE A 44 -2.51 11.93 -4.08
N GLU A 45 -3.13 11.50 -5.18
CA GLU A 45 -3.38 10.09 -5.40
C GLU A 45 -2.04 9.35 -5.62
N PRO A 46 -1.69 8.40 -4.74
CA PRO A 46 -0.41 7.71 -4.85
C PRO A 46 -0.42 6.72 -6.02
N ASP A 47 0.76 6.50 -6.58
CA ASP A 47 0.95 5.56 -7.67
C ASP A 47 0.52 4.14 -7.24
N PRO A 48 -0.36 3.46 -7.99
CA PRO A 48 -0.80 2.09 -7.70
C PRO A 48 0.34 1.10 -7.41
N ARG A 49 1.50 1.28 -8.05
CA ARG A 49 2.70 0.44 -7.85
C ARG A 49 3.24 0.52 -6.42
N THR A 50 3.01 1.64 -5.73
CA THR A 50 3.41 1.82 -4.32
C THR A 50 2.66 0.85 -3.40
N PHE A 51 1.35 0.65 -3.63
CA PHE A 51 0.56 -0.34 -2.88
C PHE A 51 1.00 -1.77 -3.19
N TYR A 52 1.37 -2.05 -4.45
CA TYR A 52 1.93 -3.36 -4.82
C TYR A 52 3.24 -3.64 -4.08
N GLN A 53 4.15 -2.66 -4.00
CA GLN A 53 5.40 -2.80 -3.27
C GLN A 53 5.18 -2.96 -1.75
N ASP A 54 4.27 -2.18 -1.15
CA ASP A 54 3.93 -2.32 0.27
C ASP A 54 3.34 -3.71 0.57
N LEU A 55 2.51 -4.27 -0.32
CA LEU A 55 1.98 -5.62 -0.18
C LEU A 55 3.05 -6.71 -0.31
N GLN A 56 4.07 -6.51 -1.17
CA GLN A 56 5.22 -7.42 -1.24
C GLN A 56 6.04 -7.42 0.06
N GLN A 57 6.18 -6.24 0.68
CA GLN A 57 6.91 -6.07 1.93
C GLN A 57 6.13 -6.58 3.15
N TYR A 58 4.81 -6.40 3.17
CA TYR A 58 3.91 -6.84 4.24
C TYR A 58 2.78 -7.72 3.67
N PRO A 59 3.04 -9.01 3.40
CA PRO A 59 2.07 -9.90 2.78
C PRO A 59 0.80 -10.06 3.63
N ARG A 60 -0.35 -9.96 2.98
CA ARG A 60 -1.67 -10.22 3.58
C ARG A 60 -2.33 -11.41 2.93
N ARG A 61 -3.13 -12.16 3.70
CA ARG A 61 -4.08 -13.11 3.14
C ARG A 61 -5.16 -12.35 2.39
N PHE A 62 -5.62 -12.92 1.28
CA PHE A 62 -6.67 -12.33 0.44
C PHE A 62 -7.94 -12.00 1.24
N GLU A 63 -8.30 -12.84 2.21
CA GLU A 63 -9.44 -12.66 3.12
C GLU A 63 -9.34 -11.40 4.00
N ASN A 64 -8.11 -10.89 4.22
CA ASN A 64 -7.82 -9.72 5.05
C ASN A 64 -7.48 -8.47 4.20
N ALA A 65 -7.60 -8.56 2.88
CA ALA A 65 -7.33 -7.45 1.98
C ALA A 65 -8.66 -6.77 1.60
N PRO A 66 -8.85 -5.48 1.93
CA PRO A 66 -10.06 -4.77 1.55
C PRO A 66 -10.11 -4.58 0.02
N GLU A 67 -11.33 -4.46 -0.53
CA GLU A 67 -11.54 -4.47 -1.99
C GLU A 67 -10.83 -3.31 -2.71
N TRP A 68 -10.76 -2.14 -2.08
CA TRP A 68 -10.04 -0.98 -2.63
C TRP A 68 -8.55 -1.29 -2.85
N LEU A 69 -7.92 -2.10 -1.98
CA LEU A 69 -6.53 -2.48 -2.15
C LEU A 69 -6.41 -3.41 -3.36
N ASN A 70 -7.31 -4.39 -3.50
CA ASN A 70 -7.34 -5.29 -4.65
C ASN A 70 -7.46 -4.53 -5.98
N GLU A 71 -8.29 -3.49 -6.04
CA GLU A 71 -8.39 -2.60 -7.19
C GLU A 71 -7.06 -1.89 -7.52
N LYS A 72 -6.39 -1.32 -6.51
CA LYS A 72 -5.08 -0.67 -6.72
C LYS A 72 -4.01 -1.67 -7.18
N ILE A 73 -4.01 -2.89 -6.64
CA ILE A 73 -3.10 -3.97 -7.05
C ILE A 73 -3.35 -4.38 -8.51
N ARG A 74 -4.62 -4.53 -8.92
CA ARG A 74 -4.98 -4.82 -10.32
C ARG A 74 -4.49 -3.72 -11.27
N SER A 75 -4.70 -2.45 -10.91
CA SER A 75 -4.19 -1.32 -11.67
C SER A 75 -2.66 -1.31 -11.77
N ALA A 76 -1.95 -1.61 -10.68
CA ALA A 76 -0.49 -1.72 -10.67
C ALA A 76 0.02 -2.79 -11.65
N ILE A 77 -0.59 -3.98 -11.63
CA ILE A 77 -0.23 -5.08 -12.54
C ILE A 77 -0.48 -4.69 -14.00
N ALA A 78 -1.59 -4.00 -14.29
CA ALA A 78 -1.90 -3.55 -15.65
C ALA A 78 -0.85 -2.55 -16.16
N ILE A 79 -0.46 -1.57 -15.34
CA ILE A 79 0.59 -0.59 -15.67
C ILE A 79 1.92 -1.30 -15.95
N MET A 80 2.35 -2.19 -15.03
CA MET A 80 3.61 -2.92 -15.18
C MET A 80 3.62 -3.82 -16.43
N LYS A 81 2.48 -4.41 -16.78
CA LYS A 81 2.34 -5.23 -18.00
C LYS A 81 2.49 -4.37 -19.26
N GLN A 82 1.84 -3.21 -19.31
CA GLN A 82 1.94 -2.29 -20.44
C GLN A 82 3.37 -1.76 -20.64
N GLU A 83 4.08 -1.39 -19.57
CA GLU A 83 5.48 -0.96 -19.64
C GLU A 83 6.39 -2.06 -20.20
N LYS A 84 6.16 -3.31 -19.78
CA LYS A 84 6.94 -4.46 -20.28
C LYS A 84 6.69 -4.72 -21.77
N GLU A 85 5.45 -4.57 -22.23
CA GLU A 85 5.08 -4.73 -23.64
C GLU A 85 5.67 -3.60 -24.51
N GLN A 86 5.67 -2.36 -24.02
CA GLN A 86 6.30 -1.22 -24.70
C GLN A 86 7.82 -1.40 -24.81
N LYS A 87 8.49 -1.75 -23.71
CA LYS A 87 9.95 -1.94 -23.68
C LYS A 87 10.40 -3.14 -24.54
N GLY A 88 9.62 -4.21 -24.58
CA GLY A 88 9.90 -5.38 -25.43
C GLY A 88 9.79 -5.10 -26.94
N SER A 89 9.04 -4.08 -27.33
CA SER A 89 8.90 -3.68 -28.75
C SER A 89 10.06 -2.81 -29.25
N GLU A 90 10.68 -2.02 -28.36
CA GLU A 90 11.82 -1.15 -28.68
C GLU A 90 13.15 -1.93 -28.77
N GLU A 91 13.33 -2.96 -27.93
CA GLU A 91 14.54 -3.79 -27.92
C GLU A 91 14.61 -4.78 -29.12
N GLY A 92 13.52 -4.95 -29.87
CA GLY A 92 13.43 -5.88 -31.03
C GLY A 92 13.82 -5.28 -32.40
N THR A 93 14.16 -4.00 -32.50
CA THR A 93 14.40 -3.30 -33.79
C THR A 93 15.88 -2.99 -34.09
N THR A 94 16.82 -3.37 -33.22
CA THR A 94 18.26 -3.24 -33.52
C THR A 94 18.91 -4.62 -33.60
N GLY A 95 18.85 -5.23 -34.77
CA GLY A 95 19.51 -6.51 -35.09
C GLY A 95 19.66 -6.70 -36.59
#